data_AF-A0A9D2MJ50-F1
#
_entry.id   AF-A0A9D2MJ50-F1
#
_cell.length_a   1.000
_cell.length_b   1.000
_cell.length_c   1.000
_cell.angle_alpha   90.00
_cell.angle_beta   90.00
_cell.angle_gamma   90.00
#
_symmetry.space_group_name_H-M   'P 1'
#
loop_
_entity.id
_entity.type
_entity.pdbx_description
1 polymer ?
#
loop_
_entity_poly.entity_id
_entity_poly.type
_entity_poly.pdbx_seq_one_letter_code
_entity_poly.pdbx_strand_id
1 'polypeptide(L)'
;MQGIHSAWKKYGPWLLLALLAISLIPILLLGRYDWPSADDYSYALLSHESLLKGEFPLVGSWKYILNCYKGWQGTFSAIGMMTLTPLTFSPFLYWLTPVVMLGSLCAGTFKLAHTLVCRVLGGTWRQVIFLAVPILLLSIQFVSSPKDTFYWWNGAVYYTFTYGIFLLLIERLVALKLAQNRRQTLWAVIPGVLAALMVGGSNYVSALLGTLLAGLFLLWFLWKDRKKFLLALIPTAVLVAGFLISVAAPGNQVRQATVAPPIGAVDAVIRSIQQAWTDVLDYLNWPILLVLLLMIPLLWALTGKVKFTFPLPLVFSVFTFLLFAAQNAPHFYALGEAGPERLRSIVFYSFFWLVTVNLWYWLGWVRRAVLPRLASGEKLLARAWAAVPVLLVLLAFTTVYYHYYDMSTAGRTAAALADGSAEYYWQQQADRLPLLEDPTVTDVVLEPLDVPANLDELLFNGDLKEDPAIWVNQAVANFYHKTTVRISP
;
A
#
# COMPACT_ATOMS: atom_id res chain seq x y z
N MET A 1 -5.86 37.67 12.37
CA MET A 1 -6.06 36.19 12.41
C MET A 1 -7.35 35.71 11.70
N GLN A 2 -8.49 36.42 11.78
CA GLN A 2 -9.74 35.98 11.12
C GLN A 2 -9.65 35.87 9.58
N GLY A 3 -8.95 36.79 8.91
CA GLY A 3 -8.74 36.75 7.44
C GLY A 3 -7.92 35.54 6.98
N ILE A 4 -6.82 35.21 7.67
CA ILE A 4 -5.95 34.06 7.37
C ILE A 4 -6.70 32.74 7.57
N HIS A 5 -7.51 32.64 8.63
CA HIS A 5 -8.33 31.44 8.89
C HIS A 5 -9.40 31.23 7.80
N SER A 6 -10.03 32.31 7.33
CA SER A 6 -10.99 32.27 6.21
C SER A 6 -10.32 31.87 4.89
N ALA A 7 -9.13 32.41 4.61
CA ALA A 7 -8.34 32.07 3.43
C ALA A 7 -7.87 30.60 3.44
N TRP A 8 -7.35 30.09 4.55
CA TRP A 8 -6.91 28.69 4.66
C TRP A 8 -8.06 27.70 4.47
N LYS A 9 -9.25 27.99 5.02
CA LYS A 9 -10.46 27.18 4.76
C LYS A 9 -10.88 27.20 3.28
N LYS A 10 -10.55 28.26 2.54
CA LYS A 10 -10.90 28.43 1.12
C LYS A 10 -9.87 27.82 0.17
N TYR A 11 -8.59 28.09 0.40
CA TYR A 11 -7.50 27.78 -0.52
C TYR A 11 -6.63 26.59 -0.06
N GLY A 12 -6.62 26.26 1.24
CA GLY A 12 -5.81 25.18 1.81
C GLY A 12 -6.03 23.81 1.13
N PRO A 13 -7.27 23.37 0.84
CA PRO A 13 -7.49 22.13 0.10
C PRO A 13 -6.82 22.12 -1.29
N TRP A 14 -6.86 23.23 -2.01
CA TRP A 14 -6.24 23.34 -3.33
C TRP A 14 -4.72 23.34 -3.25
N LEU A 15 -4.14 24.00 -2.24
CA LEU A 15 -2.71 23.97 -1.99
C LEU A 15 -2.23 22.56 -1.62
N LEU A 16 -2.99 21.82 -0.81
CA LEU A 16 -2.68 20.42 -0.50
C LEU A 16 -2.75 19.52 -1.73
N LEU A 17 -3.80 19.67 -2.55
CA LEU A 17 -3.90 18.92 -3.80
C LEU A 17 -2.75 19.25 -4.76
N ALA A 18 -2.38 20.52 -4.88
CA ALA A 18 -1.23 20.94 -5.67
C ALA A 18 0.07 20.35 -5.12
N LEU A 19 0.28 20.38 -3.80
CA LEU A 19 1.44 19.77 -3.15
C LEU A 19 1.51 18.27 -3.43
N LEU A 20 0.41 17.54 -3.29
CA LEU A 20 0.35 16.13 -3.64
C LEU A 20 0.71 15.92 -5.11
N ALA A 21 0.04 16.63 -6.04
CA ALA A 21 0.29 16.50 -7.46
C ALA A 21 1.76 16.77 -7.82
N ILE A 22 2.35 17.86 -7.32
CA ILE A 22 3.76 18.21 -7.54
C ILE A 22 4.68 17.13 -6.98
N SER A 23 4.40 16.60 -5.78
CA SER A 23 5.22 15.55 -5.15
C SER A 23 5.20 14.22 -5.91
N LEU A 24 4.19 13.97 -6.74
CA LEU A 24 4.11 12.75 -7.56
C LEU A 24 4.85 12.89 -8.89
N ILE A 25 5.11 14.11 -9.37
CA ILE A 25 5.77 14.34 -10.66
C ILE A 25 7.13 13.63 -10.76
N PRO A 26 8.11 13.85 -9.85
CA PRO A 26 9.42 13.21 -10.00
C PRO A 26 9.33 11.68 -9.88
N ILE A 27 8.40 11.16 -9.07
CA ILE A 27 8.16 9.72 -8.91
C ILE A 27 7.68 9.10 -10.24
N LEU A 28 6.69 9.74 -10.88
CA LEU A 28 6.14 9.29 -12.16
C LEU A 28 7.12 9.49 -13.32
N LEU A 29 7.93 10.54 -13.30
CA LEU A 29 8.96 10.78 -14.31
C LEU A 29 10.07 9.75 -14.22
N LEU A 30 10.53 9.39 -13.02
CA LEU A 30 11.51 8.32 -12.84
C LEU A 30 11.00 6.99 -13.37
N GLY A 31 9.69 6.73 -13.29
CA GLY A 31 9.06 5.55 -13.86
C GLY A 31 9.35 5.34 -15.35
N ARG A 32 9.64 6.39 -16.13
CA ARG A 32 10.02 6.25 -17.55
C ARG A 32 11.31 5.48 -17.78
N TYR A 33 12.15 5.41 -16.75
CA TYR A 33 13.44 4.73 -16.75
C TYR A 33 13.38 3.38 -16.03
N ASP A 34 12.19 2.98 -15.55
CA ASP A 34 11.97 1.72 -14.85
C ASP A 34 11.99 0.54 -15.83
N TRP A 35 12.51 -0.60 -15.39
CA TRP A 35 12.72 -1.79 -16.22
C TRP A 35 12.39 -3.08 -15.45
N PRO A 36 11.80 -4.09 -16.10
CA PRO A 36 11.47 -5.36 -15.45
C PRO A 36 12.68 -6.06 -14.84
N SER A 37 12.46 -6.78 -13.75
CA SER A 37 13.53 -7.41 -12.99
C SER A 37 13.10 -8.73 -12.33
N ALA A 38 14.05 -9.67 -12.23
CA ALA A 38 13.92 -10.90 -11.44
C ALA A 38 12.61 -11.67 -11.71
N ASP A 39 11.71 -11.71 -10.73
CA ASP A 39 10.42 -12.38 -10.79
C ASP A 39 9.56 -11.94 -11.99
N ASP A 40 9.70 -10.71 -12.50
CA ASP A 40 8.86 -10.19 -13.60
C ASP A 40 8.90 -11.12 -14.81
N TYR A 41 10.08 -11.62 -15.17
CA TYR A 41 10.26 -12.55 -16.27
C TYR A 41 9.59 -13.91 -16.01
N SER A 42 9.71 -14.44 -14.79
CA SER A 42 9.07 -15.71 -14.41
C SER A 42 7.55 -15.61 -14.46
N TYR A 43 6.96 -14.55 -13.88
CA TYR A 43 5.51 -14.38 -13.83
C TYR A 43 4.91 -14.01 -15.19
N ALA A 44 5.63 -13.22 -16.01
CA ALA A 44 5.17 -12.82 -17.34
C ALA A 44 5.15 -13.98 -18.35
N LEU A 45 6.07 -14.94 -18.20
CA LEU A 45 6.38 -15.99 -19.19
C LEU A 45 5.14 -16.60 -19.85
N LEU A 46 4.27 -17.25 -19.08
CA LEU A 46 3.15 -17.99 -19.68
C LEU A 46 2.08 -17.07 -20.29
N SER A 47 1.87 -15.89 -19.72
CA SER A 47 0.95 -14.90 -20.29
C SER A 47 1.48 -14.32 -21.61
N HIS A 48 2.79 -14.06 -21.67
CA HIS A 48 3.48 -13.60 -22.87
C HIS A 48 3.46 -14.68 -23.96
N GLU A 49 3.72 -15.93 -23.59
CA GLU A 49 3.60 -17.09 -24.49
C GLU A 49 2.22 -17.23 -25.13
N SER A 50 1.15 -17.00 -24.37
CA SER A 50 -0.20 -17.00 -24.91
C SER A 50 -0.38 -15.87 -25.94
N LEU A 51 0.16 -14.67 -25.68
CA LEU A 51 0.09 -13.56 -26.65
C LEU A 51 0.84 -13.88 -27.94
N LEU A 52 2.04 -14.46 -27.86
CA LEU A 52 2.82 -14.86 -29.04
C LEU A 52 2.09 -15.91 -29.90
N LYS A 53 1.24 -16.73 -29.28
CA LYS A 53 0.39 -17.72 -29.95
C LYS A 53 -0.94 -17.15 -30.48
N GLY A 54 -1.21 -15.86 -30.28
CA GLY A 54 -2.47 -15.21 -30.64
C GLY A 54 -3.63 -15.54 -29.68
N GLU A 55 -3.35 -16.07 -28.50
CA GLU A 55 -4.34 -16.35 -27.46
C GLU A 55 -4.55 -15.13 -26.53
N PHE A 56 -5.64 -15.15 -25.76
CA PHE A 56 -5.85 -14.16 -24.71
C PHE A 56 -4.88 -14.39 -23.54
N PRO A 57 -4.19 -13.35 -23.00
CA PRO A 57 -3.13 -13.53 -21.99
C PRO A 57 -3.63 -14.18 -20.70
N LEU A 58 -4.93 -14.10 -20.39
CA LEU A 58 -5.50 -14.78 -19.22
C LEU A 58 -5.41 -16.31 -19.29
N VAL A 59 -5.26 -16.89 -20.49
CA VAL A 59 -5.04 -18.34 -20.64
C VAL A 59 -3.71 -18.74 -20.02
N GLY A 60 -2.64 -18.01 -20.35
CA GLY A 60 -1.31 -18.17 -19.75
C GLY A 60 -1.29 -17.84 -18.26
N SER A 61 -1.93 -16.74 -17.88
CA SER A 61 -2.08 -16.34 -16.47
C SER A 61 -2.73 -17.45 -15.63
N TRP A 62 -3.82 -18.04 -16.11
CA TRP A 62 -4.51 -19.13 -15.40
C TRP A 62 -3.63 -20.38 -15.25
N LYS A 63 -2.90 -20.76 -16.30
CA LYS A 63 -1.92 -21.86 -16.24
C LYS A 63 -0.84 -21.57 -15.19
N TYR A 64 -0.32 -20.34 -15.16
CA TYR A 64 0.70 -19.93 -14.20
C TYR A 64 0.17 -19.95 -12.75
N ILE A 65 -1.04 -19.42 -12.51
CA ILE A 65 -1.71 -19.48 -11.21
C ILE A 65 -1.78 -20.92 -10.70
N LEU A 66 -2.22 -21.87 -11.55
CA LEU A 66 -2.34 -23.28 -11.17
C LEU A 66 -0.97 -23.92 -10.85
N ASN A 67 0.06 -23.58 -11.62
CA ASN A 67 1.42 -24.06 -11.38
C ASN A 67 1.95 -23.54 -10.04
N CYS A 68 1.83 -22.24 -9.77
CA CYS A 68 2.22 -21.65 -8.49
C CYS A 68 1.40 -22.19 -7.32
N TYR A 69 0.08 -22.36 -7.49
CA TYR A 69 -0.78 -22.89 -6.43
C TYR A 69 -0.32 -24.28 -5.97
N LYS A 70 0.17 -25.09 -6.91
CA LYS A 70 0.66 -26.44 -6.62
C LYS A 70 2.11 -26.48 -6.14
N GLY A 71 2.98 -25.63 -6.70
CA GLY A 71 4.43 -25.75 -6.55
C GLY A 71 5.14 -24.61 -5.81
N TRP A 72 4.46 -23.51 -5.50
CA TRP A 72 5.13 -22.33 -4.93
C TRP A 72 4.35 -21.54 -3.88
N GLN A 73 3.18 -21.00 -4.20
CA GLN A 73 2.37 -20.26 -3.24
C GLN A 73 0.90 -20.15 -3.67
N GLY A 74 0.02 -19.98 -2.69
CA GLY A 74 -1.42 -19.98 -2.90
C GLY A 74 -2.08 -18.65 -3.25
N THR A 75 -1.35 -17.52 -3.27
CA THR A 75 -1.95 -16.17 -3.44
C THR A 75 -2.39 -15.89 -4.88
N PHE A 76 -3.42 -16.61 -5.32
CA PHE A 76 -3.85 -16.73 -6.71
C PHE A 76 -4.32 -15.42 -7.34
N SER A 77 -4.97 -14.53 -6.58
CA SER A 77 -5.41 -13.23 -7.11
C SER A 77 -4.22 -12.31 -7.33
N ALA A 78 -3.26 -12.30 -6.41
CA ALA A 78 -2.01 -11.59 -6.58
C ALA A 78 -1.20 -12.11 -7.76
N ILE A 79 -1.02 -13.44 -7.84
CA ILE A 79 -0.29 -14.08 -8.93
C ILE A 79 -0.95 -13.74 -10.27
N GLY A 80 -2.28 -13.74 -10.36
CA GLY A 80 -2.97 -13.30 -11.57
C GLY A 80 -2.56 -11.89 -12.00
N MET A 81 -2.47 -10.95 -11.06
CA MET A 81 -2.03 -9.58 -11.36
C MET A 81 -0.52 -9.50 -11.68
N MET A 82 0.31 -10.29 -11.01
CA MET A 82 1.75 -10.41 -11.27
C MET A 82 2.01 -10.90 -12.69
N THR A 83 1.27 -11.90 -13.16
CA THR A 83 1.39 -12.45 -14.52
C THR A 83 0.92 -11.50 -15.63
N LEU A 84 0.23 -10.42 -15.26
CA LEU A 84 -0.19 -9.34 -16.16
C LEU A 84 0.67 -8.09 -15.95
N THR A 85 1.92 -8.28 -15.53
CA THR A 85 2.95 -7.24 -15.52
C THR A 85 3.08 -6.57 -16.90
N PRO A 86 3.45 -5.28 -16.98
CA PRO A 86 3.67 -4.61 -18.24
C PRO A 86 4.62 -5.37 -19.18
N LEU A 87 5.63 -6.06 -18.63
CA LEU A 87 6.55 -6.91 -19.39
C LEU A 87 5.84 -7.98 -20.23
N THR A 88 4.69 -8.49 -19.78
CA THR A 88 3.86 -9.45 -20.55
C THR A 88 3.53 -8.91 -21.94
N PHE A 89 3.40 -7.60 -22.09
CA PHE A 89 3.07 -6.94 -23.35
C PHE A 89 4.29 -6.30 -24.01
N SER A 90 5.13 -5.62 -23.23
CA SER A 90 6.39 -5.03 -23.70
C SER A 90 7.21 -4.54 -22.51
N PRO A 91 8.55 -4.70 -22.50
CA PRO A 91 9.40 -4.09 -21.49
C PRO A 91 9.28 -2.56 -21.46
N PHE A 92 9.00 -1.92 -22.60
CA PHE A 92 8.83 -0.46 -22.68
C PHE A 92 7.53 0.07 -22.06
N LEU A 93 6.61 -0.80 -21.64
CA LEU A 93 5.40 -0.40 -20.91
C LEU A 93 5.60 -0.37 -19.39
N TYR A 94 6.79 -0.75 -18.91
CA TYR A 94 7.05 -0.92 -17.49
C TYR A 94 6.98 0.39 -16.68
N TRP A 95 7.08 1.54 -17.34
CA TRP A 95 6.79 2.85 -16.73
C TRP A 95 5.38 3.01 -16.16
N LEU A 96 4.43 2.16 -16.57
CA LEU A 96 3.08 2.12 -16.02
C LEU A 96 3.03 1.62 -14.58
N THR A 97 4.08 0.96 -14.09
CA THR A 97 4.11 0.40 -12.73
C THR A 97 3.76 1.44 -11.67
N PRO A 98 4.52 2.54 -11.48
CA PRO A 98 4.19 3.55 -10.47
C PRO A 98 2.84 4.22 -10.70
N VAL A 99 2.38 4.35 -11.95
CA VAL A 99 1.04 4.90 -12.27
C VAL A 99 -0.06 4.04 -11.67
N VAL A 100 0.01 2.72 -11.86
CA VAL A 100 -0.98 1.77 -11.34
C VAL A 100 -0.96 1.72 -9.81
N MET A 101 0.23 1.71 -9.22
CA MET A 101 0.40 1.64 -7.75
C MET A 101 -0.14 2.89 -7.05
N LEU A 102 0.31 4.07 -7.50
CA LEU A 102 -0.13 5.35 -6.95
C LEU A 102 -1.62 5.58 -7.21
N GLY A 103 -2.12 5.20 -8.40
CA GLY A 103 -3.53 5.26 -8.75
C GLY A 103 -4.40 4.46 -7.78
N SER A 104 -4.03 3.21 -7.48
CA SER A 104 -4.77 2.38 -6.53
C SER A 104 -4.73 2.95 -5.11
N LEU A 105 -3.55 3.34 -4.62
CA LEU A 105 -3.37 3.89 -3.26
C LEU A 105 -4.16 5.19 -3.08
N CYS A 106 -4.10 6.09 -4.08
CA CYS A 106 -4.85 7.36 -4.07
C CYS A 106 -6.36 7.10 -4.14
N ALA A 107 -6.82 6.24 -5.06
CA ALA A 107 -8.24 5.92 -5.22
C ALA A 107 -8.83 5.32 -3.94
N GLY A 108 -8.16 4.32 -3.36
CA GLY A 108 -8.56 3.71 -2.08
C GLY A 108 -8.62 4.72 -0.94
N THR A 109 -7.57 5.54 -0.81
CA THR A 109 -7.47 6.53 0.27
C THR A 109 -8.51 7.63 0.17
N PHE A 110 -8.65 8.26 -1.01
CA PHE A 110 -9.67 9.30 -1.22
C PHE A 110 -11.08 8.75 -1.08
N LYS A 111 -11.34 7.53 -1.57
CA LYS A 111 -12.68 6.95 -1.52
C LYS A 111 -13.08 6.64 -0.08
N LEU A 112 -12.21 6.00 0.69
CA LEU A 112 -12.45 5.71 2.11
C LEU A 112 -12.59 7.01 2.91
N ALA A 113 -11.67 7.96 2.74
CA ALA A 113 -11.73 9.26 3.41
C ALA A 113 -13.04 10.00 3.09
N HIS A 114 -13.46 10.00 1.82
CA HIS A 114 -14.72 10.61 1.42
C HIS A 114 -15.93 9.98 2.12
N THR A 115 -16.01 8.65 2.14
CA THR A 115 -17.14 7.98 2.77
C THR A 115 -17.15 8.17 4.29
N LEU A 116 -16.00 8.08 4.95
CA LEU A 116 -15.90 8.35 6.39
C LEU A 116 -16.25 9.81 6.71
N VAL A 117 -15.59 10.77 6.06
CA VAL A 117 -15.77 12.19 6.38
C VAL A 117 -17.14 12.70 5.94
N CYS A 118 -17.48 12.61 4.66
CA CYS A 118 -18.72 13.22 4.16
C CYS A 118 -19.97 12.44 4.56
N ARG A 119 -19.93 11.10 4.50
CA ARG A 119 -21.15 10.29 4.65
C ARG A 119 -21.35 9.74 6.07
N VAL A 120 -20.28 9.42 6.80
CA VAL A 120 -20.39 8.96 8.21
C VAL A 120 -20.39 10.14 9.18
N LEU A 121 -19.46 11.08 9.02
CA LEU A 121 -19.24 12.17 9.98
C LEU A 121 -19.96 13.48 9.63
N GLY A 122 -20.68 13.56 8.49
CA GLY A 122 -21.33 14.80 8.04
C GLY A 122 -20.35 15.92 7.65
N GLY A 123 -19.13 15.53 7.30
CA GLY A 123 -18.04 16.39 6.84
C GLY A 123 -18.27 17.03 5.48
N THR A 124 -17.30 17.81 5.00
CA THR A 124 -17.30 18.38 3.64
C THR A 124 -16.17 17.79 2.80
N TRP A 125 -16.25 17.92 1.48
CA TRP A 125 -15.17 17.48 0.58
C TRP A 125 -13.82 18.13 0.92
N ARG A 126 -13.82 19.37 1.42
CA ARG A 126 -12.58 20.03 1.88
C ARG A 126 -11.95 19.32 3.06
N GLN A 127 -12.77 18.85 3.99
CA GLN A 127 -12.33 18.04 5.12
C GLN A 127 -11.79 16.67 4.67
N VAL A 128 -12.29 16.13 3.55
CA VAL A 128 -11.70 14.94 2.92
C VAL A 128 -10.27 15.22 2.48
N ILE A 129 -10.02 16.35 1.82
CA ILE A 129 -8.66 16.71 1.36
C ILE A 129 -7.71 16.87 2.54
N PHE A 130 -8.12 17.59 3.59
CA PHE A 130 -7.32 17.75 4.80
C PHE A 130 -7.07 16.43 5.57
N LEU A 131 -7.78 15.34 5.24
CA LEU A 131 -7.55 14.01 5.80
C LEU A 131 -6.69 13.15 4.86
N ALA A 132 -7.15 12.99 3.62
CA ALA A 132 -6.58 12.07 2.64
C ALA A 132 -5.19 12.51 2.15
N VAL A 133 -5.00 13.81 1.88
CA VAL A 133 -3.73 14.28 1.32
C VAL A 133 -2.58 14.14 2.31
N PRO A 134 -2.70 14.53 3.60
CA PRO A 134 -1.64 14.27 4.57
C PRO A 134 -1.30 12.79 4.71
N ILE A 135 -2.30 11.90 4.77
CA ILE A 135 -2.08 10.45 4.81
C ILE A 135 -1.30 9.98 3.59
N LEU A 136 -1.66 10.42 2.38
CA LEU A 136 -0.98 10.06 1.14
C LEU A 136 0.44 10.62 1.08
N LEU A 137 0.65 11.89 1.42
CA LEU A 137 1.97 12.51 1.44
C LEU A 137 2.89 11.76 2.40
N LEU A 138 2.44 11.46 3.62
CA LEU A 138 3.26 10.72 4.58
C LEU A 138 3.54 9.28 4.09
N SER A 139 2.53 8.60 3.58
CA SER A 139 2.66 7.23 3.06
C SER A 139 3.62 7.15 1.88
N ILE A 140 3.55 8.08 0.94
CA ILE A 140 4.32 8.03 -0.30
C ILE A 140 5.73 8.59 -0.10
N GLN A 141 5.86 9.70 0.62
CA GLN A 141 7.14 10.41 0.69
C GLN A 141 8.10 9.80 1.71
N PHE A 142 7.60 9.12 2.74
CA PHE A 142 8.41 8.55 3.82
C PHE A 142 8.37 7.01 3.88
N VAL A 143 7.98 6.35 2.79
CA VAL A 143 8.11 4.88 2.70
C VAL A 143 9.59 4.49 2.69
N SER A 144 9.93 3.37 3.35
CA SER A 144 11.32 2.90 3.50
C SER A 144 11.93 2.44 2.17
N SER A 145 11.18 1.64 1.38
CA SER A 145 11.63 1.14 0.08
C SER A 145 10.70 1.61 -1.04
N PRO A 146 10.97 2.77 -1.68
CA PRO A 146 10.22 3.21 -2.86
C PRO A 146 10.27 2.20 -4.01
N LYS A 147 11.43 1.56 -4.19
CA LYS A 147 11.65 0.50 -5.18
C LYS A 147 10.61 -0.59 -5.15
N ASP A 148 10.48 -1.27 -4.01
CA ASP A 148 9.53 -2.39 -3.91
C ASP A 148 8.07 -1.94 -3.84
N THR A 149 7.85 -0.67 -3.54
CA THR A 149 6.52 -0.09 -3.28
C THR A 149 5.88 0.48 -4.55
N PHE A 150 6.68 1.03 -5.47
CA PHE A 150 6.17 1.78 -6.62
C PHE A 150 6.76 1.35 -7.97
N TYR A 151 7.97 0.78 -8.02
CA TYR A 151 8.68 0.54 -9.29
C TYR A 151 8.78 -0.94 -9.64
N TRP A 152 8.95 -1.83 -8.66
CA TRP A 152 8.94 -3.26 -8.93
C TRP A 152 7.52 -3.83 -8.97
N TRP A 153 7.02 -4.22 -10.15
CA TRP A 153 5.63 -4.63 -10.37
C TRP A 153 5.22 -5.76 -9.44
N ASN A 154 5.99 -6.85 -9.39
CA ASN A 154 5.66 -8.00 -8.57
C ASN A 154 5.52 -7.65 -7.08
N GLY A 155 6.49 -6.92 -6.53
CA GLY A 155 6.40 -6.44 -5.15
C GLY A 155 5.23 -5.48 -4.96
N ALA A 156 5.14 -4.45 -5.79
CA ALA A 156 4.22 -3.35 -5.60
C ALA A 156 2.75 -3.74 -5.86
N VAL A 157 2.47 -4.58 -6.86
CA VAL A 157 1.09 -5.04 -7.14
C VAL A 157 0.57 -5.93 -6.01
N TYR A 158 1.47 -6.73 -5.44
CA TYR A 158 1.16 -7.63 -4.33
C TYR A 158 0.81 -6.88 -3.06
N TYR A 159 1.49 -5.76 -2.80
CA TYR A 159 1.35 -4.98 -1.57
C TYR A 159 0.61 -3.66 -1.79
N THR A 160 1.23 -2.65 -2.40
CA THR A 160 0.68 -1.29 -2.58
C THR A 160 -0.65 -1.27 -3.33
N PHE A 161 -0.72 -1.91 -4.51
CA PHE A 161 -1.97 -1.95 -5.28
C PHE A 161 -3.07 -2.67 -4.50
N THR A 162 -2.76 -3.85 -3.95
CA THR A 162 -3.70 -4.63 -3.13
C THR A 162 -4.17 -3.84 -1.92
N TYR A 163 -3.30 -3.06 -1.28
CA TYR A 163 -3.67 -2.22 -0.13
C TYR A 163 -4.70 -1.15 -0.52
N GLY A 164 -4.54 -0.51 -1.68
CA GLY A 164 -5.56 0.39 -2.23
C GLY A 164 -6.92 -0.31 -2.43
N ILE A 165 -6.93 -1.54 -2.94
CA ILE A 165 -8.15 -2.36 -3.07
C ILE A 165 -8.72 -2.76 -1.70
N PHE A 166 -7.87 -3.04 -0.71
CA PHE A 166 -8.28 -3.27 0.67
C PHE A 166 -9.01 -2.04 1.27
N LEU A 167 -8.49 -0.83 1.06
CA LEU A 167 -9.19 0.39 1.49
C LEU A 167 -10.56 0.53 0.82
N LEU A 168 -10.68 0.18 -0.47
CA LEU A 168 -11.96 0.13 -1.17
C LEU A 168 -12.90 -0.92 -0.58
N LEU A 169 -12.41 -2.11 -0.23
CA LEU A 169 -13.20 -3.14 0.44
C LEU A 169 -13.80 -2.62 1.76
N ILE A 170 -12.98 -2.02 2.61
CA ILE A 170 -13.45 -1.42 3.87
C ILE A 170 -14.47 -0.32 3.59
N GLU A 171 -14.22 0.53 2.59
CA GLU A 171 -15.15 1.58 2.21
C GLU A 171 -16.50 1.01 1.71
N ARG A 172 -16.51 -0.11 0.98
CA ARG A 172 -17.73 -0.80 0.54
C ARG A 172 -18.55 -1.34 1.71
N LEU A 173 -17.91 -1.89 2.74
CA LEU A 173 -18.58 -2.33 3.97
C LEU A 173 -19.23 -1.14 4.72
N VAL A 174 -18.53 -0.01 4.80
CA VAL A 174 -19.10 1.25 5.34
C VAL A 174 -20.26 1.75 4.46
N ALA A 175 -20.11 1.70 3.14
CA ALA A 175 -21.14 2.12 2.20
C ALA A 175 -22.41 1.28 2.33
N LEU A 176 -22.29 -0.03 2.58
CA LEU A 176 -23.42 -0.93 2.85
C LEU A 176 -24.16 -0.52 4.13
N LYS A 177 -23.41 -0.21 5.20
CA LYS A 177 -23.99 0.32 6.43
C LYS A 177 -24.81 1.59 6.17
N LEU A 178 -24.38 2.44 5.26
CA LEU A 178 -25.05 3.70 4.92
C LEU A 178 -26.16 3.57 3.86
N ALA A 179 -26.26 2.44 3.16
CA ALA A 179 -27.22 2.25 2.07
C ALA A 179 -28.67 2.31 2.56
N GLN A 180 -29.52 3.06 1.85
CA GLN A 180 -30.94 3.25 2.16
C GLN A 180 -31.87 2.62 1.12
N ASN A 181 -31.37 2.27 -0.06
CA ASN A 181 -32.16 1.71 -1.15
C ASN A 181 -31.39 0.60 -1.89
N ARG A 182 -32.11 -0.18 -2.69
CA ARG A 182 -31.56 -1.33 -3.43
C ARG A 182 -30.37 -0.97 -4.30
N ARG A 183 -30.43 0.17 -5.01
CA ARG A 183 -29.32 0.64 -5.87
C ARG A 183 -28.05 0.85 -5.04
N GLN A 184 -28.13 1.58 -3.92
CA GLN A 184 -26.99 1.82 -3.05
C GLN A 184 -26.46 0.52 -2.42
N THR A 185 -27.34 -0.41 -2.06
CA THR A 185 -26.94 -1.73 -1.56
C THR A 185 -26.17 -2.51 -2.62
N LEU A 186 -26.66 -2.60 -3.85
CA LEU A 186 -25.98 -3.30 -4.95
C LEU A 186 -24.60 -2.67 -5.25
N TRP A 187 -24.53 -1.34 -5.26
CA TRP A 187 -23.27 -0.61 -5.45
C TRP A 187 -22.27 -0.77 -4.28
N ALA A 188 -22.74 -1.17 -3.10
CA ALA A 188 -21.87 -1.53 -1.98
C ALA A 188 -21.42 -2.99 -2.08
N VAL A 189 -22.34 -3.91 -2.35
CA VAL A 189 -22.07 -5.36 -2.33
C VAL A 189 -21.28 -5.82 -3.54
N ILE A 190 -21.67 -5.47 -4.78
CA ILE A 190 -21.05 -6.03 -5.99
C ILE A 190 -19.56 -5.67 -6.08
N PRO A 191 -19.14 -4.39 -6.01
CA PRO A 191 -17.72 -4.08 -6.01
C PRO A 191 -17.03 -4.54 -4.72
N GLY A 192 -17.76 -4.65 -3.61
CA GLY A 192 -17.25 -5.21 -2.36
C GLY A 192 -16.87 -6.69 -2.48
N VAL A 193 -17.63 -7.48 -3.25
CA VAL A 193 -17.30 -8.88 -3.56
C VAL A 193 -16.06 -9.00 -4.42
N LEU A 194 -15.93 -8.14 -5.45
CA LEU A 194 -14.73 -8.12 -6.30
C LEU A 194 -13.49 -7.74 -5.49
N ALA A 195 -13.57 -6.68 -4.68
CA ALA A 195 -12.48 -6.27 -3.80
C ALA A 195 -12.14 -7.35 -2.76
N ALA A 196 -13.15 -8.02 -2.21
CA ALA A 196 -12.97 -9.14 -1.27
C ALA A 196 -12.23 -10.33 -1.90
N LEU A 197 -12.56 -10.69 -3.14
CA LEU A 197 -11.87 -11.75 -3.88
C LEU A 197 -10.39 -11.39 -4.08
N MET A 198 -10.13 -10.18 -4.58
CA MET A 198 -8.78 -9.70 -4.84
C MET A 198 -7.94 -9.62 -3.56
N VAL A 199 -8.50 -9.11 -2.46
CA VAL A 199 -7.78 -8.99 -1.18
C VAL A 199 -7.57 -10.35 -0.53
N GLY A 200 -8.58 -11.23 -0.54
CA GLY A 200 -8.51 -12.55 0.07
C GLY A 200 -7.51 -13.47 -0.62
N GLY A 201 -7.42 -13.39 -1.95
CA GLY A 201 -6.44 -14.15 -2.75
C GLY A 201 -5.07 -13.47 -2.90
N SER A 202 -4.77 -12.42 -2.14
CA SER A 202 -3.50 -11.66 -2.21
C SER A 202 -2.66 -11.87 -0.94
N ASN A 203 -1.81 -10.91 -0.59
CA ASN A 203 -0.91 -11.02 0.55
C ASN A 203 -1.67 -11.25 1.86
N TYR A 204 -1.08 -12.06 2.74
CA TYR A 204 -1.75 -12.48 3.98
C TYR A 204 -1.98 -11.35 4.97
N VAL A 205 -1.22 -10.26 4.87
CA VAL A 205 -1.36 -9.09 5.74
C VAL A 205 -2.68 -8.37 5.48
N SER A 206 -2.92 -7.98 4.22
CA SER A 206 -4.17 -7.34 3.80
C SER A 206 -5.37 -8.29 3.93
N ALA A 207 -5.19 -9.58 3.62
CA ALA A 207 -6.25 -10.59 3.76
C ALA A 207 -6.68 -10.74 5.23
N LEU A 208 -5.73 -10.94 6.16
CA LEU A 208 -6.01 -11.11 7.58
C LEU A 208 -6.65 -9.85 8.18
N LEU A 209 -6.07 -8.66 7.94
CA LEU A 209 -6.64 -7.41 8.44
C LEU A 209 -8.05 -7.17 7.86
N GLY A 210 -8.24 -7.45 6.57
CA GLY A 210 -9.55 -7.44 5.91
C GLY A 210 -10.55 -8.36 6.60
N THR A 211 -10.16 -9.60 6.89
CA THR A 211 -11.02 -10.59 7.55
C THR A 211 -11.42 -10.12 8.96
N LEU A 212 -10.47 -9.60 9.74
CA LEU A 212 -10.75 -9.08 11.07
C LEU A 212 -11.75 -7.91 11.02
N LEU A 213 -11.52 -6.94 10.14
CA LEU A 213 -12.41 -5.79 9.98
C LEU A 213 -13.80 -6.19 9.44
N ALA A 214 -13.86 -7.07 8.45
CA ALA A 214 -15.12 -7.60 7.92
C ALA A 214 -15.92 -8.36 8.99
N GLY A 215 -15.24 -9.15 9.84
CA GLY A 215 -15.83 -9.80 11.01
C GLY A 215 -16.46 -8.81 11.98
N LEU A 216 -15.79 -7.69 12.27
CA LEU A 216 -16.37 -6.63 13.11
C LEU A 216 -17.61 -5.99 12.49
N PHE A 217 -17.61 -5.77 11.17
CA PHE A 217 -18.82 -5.31 10.45
C PHE A 217 -19.96 -6.33 10.55
N LEU A 218 -19.68 -7.63 10.39
CA LEU A 218 -20.68 -8.68 10.55
C LEU A 218 -21.28 -8.70 11.96
N LEU A 219 -20.45 -8.65 13.00
CA LEU A 219 -20.90 -8.58 14.39
C LEU A 219 -21.76 -7.33 14.62
N TRP A 220 -21.36 -6.19 14.05
CA TRP A 220 -22.14 -4.96 14.11
C TRP A 220 -23.50 -5.10 13.42
N PHE A 221 -23.56 -5.66 12.21
CA PHE A 221 -24.83 -5.88 11.51
C PHE A 221 -25.72 -6.88 12.25
N LEU A 222 -25.16 -7.96 12.79
CA LEU A 222 -25.90 -8.94 13.58
C LEU A 222 -26.55 -8.31 14.82
N TRP A 223 -25.87 -7.35 15.45
CA TRP A 223 -26.35 -6.70 16.65
C TRP A 223 -27.26 -5.49 16.40
N LYS A 224 -26.98 -4.68 15.37
CA LYS A 224 -27.65 -3.38 15.14
C LYS A 224 -28.54 -3.31 13.90
N ASP A 225 -28.27 -4.10 12.86
CA ASP A 225 -29.02 -4.03 11.59
C ASP A 225 -29.01 -5.39 10.85
N ARG A 226 -29.75 -6.36 11.42
CA ARG A 226 -29.77 -7.76 10.97
C ARG A 226 -30.18 -7.93 9.50
N LYS A 227 -30.94 -6.98 8.93
CA LYS A 227 -31.36 -7.00 7.53
C LYS A 227 -30.17 -6.89 6.57
N LYS A 228 -29.08 -6.25 7.00
CA LYS A 228 -27.85 -6.11 6.21
C LYS A 228 -26.81 -7.18 6.49
N PHE A 229 -27.05 -8.05 7.49
CA PHE A 229 -26.11 -9.12 7.85
C PHE A 229 -25.82 -10.04 6.67
N LEU A 230 -26.86 -10.61 6.03
CA LEU A 230 -26.67 -11.51 4.88
C LEU A 230 -25.98 -10.81 3.70
N LEU A 231 -26.26 -9.52 3.50
CA LEU A 231 -25.64 -8.73 2.43
C LEU A 231 -24.14 -8.47 2.68
N ALA A 232 -23.74 -8.29 3.95
CA ALA A 232 -22.35 -8.15 4.35
C ALA A 232 -21.63 -9.52 4.41
N LEU A 233 -22.38 -10.60 4.65
CA LEU A 233 -21.84 -11.96 4.67
C LEU A 233 -21.30 -12.37 3.32
N ILE A 234 -21.92 -11.96 2.20
CA ILE A 234 -21.46 -12.30 0.85
C ILE A 234 -20.00 -11.87 0.60
N PRO A 235 -19.62 -10.58 0.66
CA PRO A 235 -18.23 -10.18 0.47
C PRO A 235 -17.31 -10.73 1.58
N THR A 236 -17.79 -10.87 2.81
CA THR A 236 -16.96 -11.43 3.89
C THR A 236 -16.64 -12.91 3.66
N ALA A 237 -17.61 -13.70 3.20
CA ALA A 237 -17.42 -15.11 2.87
C ALA A 237 -16.48 -15.27 1.69
N VAL A 238 -16.57 -14.42 0.66
CA VAL A 238 -15.64 -14.42 -0.47
C VAL A 238 -14.22 -14.08 -0.02
N LEU A 239 -14.06 -13.09 0.84
CA LEU A 239 -12.76 -12.72 1.43
C LEU A 239 -12.15 -13.90 2.21
N VAL A 240 -12.92 -14.49 3.12
CA VAL A 240 -12.46 -15.62 3.95
C VAL A 240 -12.18 -16.85 3.08
N ALA A 241 -13.05 -17.17 2.12
CA ALA A 241 -12.84 -18.29 1.21
C ALA A 241 -11.57 -18.10 0.38
N GLY A 242 -11.36 -16.92 -0.20
CA GLY A 242 -10.12 -16.60 -0.93
C GLY A 242 -8.88 -16.72 -0.06
N PHE A 243 -8.95 -16.25 1.19
CA PHE A 243 -7.85 -16.36 2.13
C PHE A 243 -7.56 -17.82 2.51
N LEU A 244 -8.58 -18.60 2.83
CA LEU A 244 -8.45 -20.02 3.16
C LEU A 244 -7.94 -20.85 1.98
N ILE A 245 -8.41 -20.57 0.76
CA ILE A 245 -7.89 -21.20 -0.47
C ILE A 245 -6.40 -20.89 -0.62
N SER A 246 -5.99 -19.65 -0.38
CA SER A 246 -4.58 -19.26 -0.48
C SER A 246 -3.73 -19.97 0.57
N VAL A 247 -4.20 -20.06 1.82
CA VAL A 247 -3.50 -20.74 2.92
C VAL A 247 -3.40 -22.25 2.68
N ALA A 248 -4.47 -22.87 2.16
CA ALA A 248 -4.56 -24.31 1.91
C ALA A 248 -3.80 -24.78 0.67
N ALA A 249 -3.20 -23.86 -0.11
CA ALA A 249 -2.47 -24.22 -1.30
C ALA A 249 -1.27 -25.11 -0.97
N PRO A 250 -1.12 -26.29 -1.62
CA PRO A 250 0.00 -27.19 -1.35
C PRO A 250 1.35 -26.56 -1.69
N GLY A 251 1.39 -25.62 -2.65
CA GLY A 251 2.60 -24.87 -2.98
C GLY A 251 3.21 -24.13 -1.79
N ASN A 252 2.40 -23.69 -0.82
CA ASN A 252 2.92 -23.04 0.39
C ASN A 252 3.86 -23.97 1.18
N GLN A 253 3.58 -25.28 1.23
CA GLN A 253 4.45 -26.23 1.90
C GLN A 253 5.75 -26.44 1.13
N VAL A 254 5.68 -26.47 -0.21
CA VAL A 254 6.86 -26.56 -1.09
C VAL A 254 7.78 -25.37 -0.85
N ARG A 255 7.23 -24.16 -0.84
CA ARG A 255 7.99 -22.95 -0.53
C ARG A 255 8.47 -22.91 0.93
N GLN A 256 7.68 -23.38 1.89
CA GLN A 256 8.13 -23.45 3.29
C GLN A 256 9.33 -24.39 3.46
N ALA A 257 9.47 -25.41 2.61
CA ALA A 257 10.61 -26.33 2.66
C ALA A 257 11.95 -25.69 2.20
N THR A 258 11.92 -24.51 1.57
CA THR A 258 13.14 -23.79 1.15
C THR A 258 13.67 -22.82 2.22
N VAL A 259 12.98 -22.72 3.35
CA VAL A 259 13.26 -21.77 4.45
C VAL A 259 13.19 -22.48 5.79
N ALA A 260 13.55 -21.77 6.86
CA ALA A 260 13.46 -22.32 8.22
C ALA A 260 12.01 -22.73 8.57
N PRO A 261 11.83 -23.72 9.47
CA PRO A 261 10.50 -24.13 9.93
C PRO A 261 9.71 -22.97 10.54
N PRO A 262 8.36 -22.94 10.37
CA PRO A 262 7.48 -21.97 11.00
C PRO A 262 7.63 -21.96 12.52
N ILE A 263 7.43 -20.80 13.14
CA ILE A 263 7.35 -20.69 14.59
C ILE A 263 5.92 -20.97 15.08
N GLY A 264 5.77 -21.27 16.38
CA GLY A 264 4.45 -21.49 16.98
C GLY A 264 3.53 -20.25 16.86
N ALA A 265 2.24 -20.47 16.64
CA ALA A 265 1.26 -19.38 16.44
C ALA A 265 1.22 -18.38 17.62
N VAL A 266 1.37 -18.86 18.85
CA VAL A 266 1.44 -18.00 20.05
C VAL A 266 2.69 -17.11 20.02
N ASP A 267 3.84 -17.67 19.64
CA ASP A 267 5.10 -16.93 19.54
C ASP A 267 5.03 -15.89 18.43
N ALA A 268 4.42 -16.24 17.29
CA ALA A 268 4.15 -15.30 16.20
C ALA A 268 3.28 -14.12 16.66
N VAL A 269 2.24 -14.36 17.46
CA VAL A 269 1.40 -13.28 18.02
C VAL A 269 2.19 -12.37 18.96
N ILE A 270 3.01 -12.94 19.86
CA ILE A 270 3.82 -12.16 20.80
C ILE A 270 4.84 -11.30 20.03
N ARG A 271 5.57 -11.89 19.09
CA ARG A 271 6.54 -11.17 18.25
C ARG A 271 5.88 -10.11 17.38
N SER A 272 4.66 -10.35 16.91
CA SER A 272 3.89 -9.36 16.15
C SER A 272 3.52 -8.13 16.97
N ILE A 273 3.19 -8.32 18.25
CA ILE A 273 2.95 -7.23 19.21
C ILE A 273 4.23 -6.45 19.49
N GLN A 274 5.35 -7.16 19.71
CA GLN A 274 6.66 -6.53 19.92
C GLN A 274 7.09 -5.72 18.70
N GLN A 275 6.99 -6.29 17.50
CA GLN A 275 7.32 -5.60 16.26
C GLN A 275 6.44 -4.37 16.06
N ALA A 276 5.14 -4.48 16.30
CA ALA A 276 4.23 -3.35 16.19
C ALA A 276 4.58 -2.21 17.17
N TRP A 277 5.11 -2.54 18.35
CA TRP A 277 5.62 -1.54 19.28
C TRP A 277 6.86 -0.84 18.72
N THR A 278 7.83 -1.62 18.21
CA THR A 278 9.03 -1.09 17.54
C THR A 278 8.65 -0.19 16.36
N ASP A 279 7.73 -0.64 15.51
CA ASP A 279 7.22 0.12 14.37
C ASP A 279 6.65 1.47 14.78
N VAL A 280 5.86 1.52 15.85
CA VAL A 280 5.31 2.79 16.35
C VAL A 280 6.41 3.76 16.77
N LEU A 281 7.50 3.26 17.36
CA LEU A 281 8.63 4.09 17.75
C LEU A 281 9.44 4.56 16.54
N ASP A 282 9.74 3.65 15.62
CA ASP A 282 10.58 3.92 14.44
C ASP A 282 9.88 4.82 13.42
N TYR A 283 8.56 4.70 13.27
CA TYR A 283 7.79 5.51 12.32
C TYR A 283 7.57 6.95 12.80
N LEU A 284 7.75 7.26 14.08
CA LEU A 284 7.52 8.59 14.61
C LEU A 284 8.75 9.49 14.42
N ASN A 285 8.80 10.21 13.30
CA ASN A 285 9.75 11.30 13.06
C ASN A 285 9.08 12.69 13.14
N TRP A 286 9.89 13.76 13.06
CA TRP A 286 9.40 15.14 13.18
C TRP A 286 8.32 15.50 12.15
N PRO A 287 8.48 15.25 10.83
CA PRO A 287 7.44 15.50 9.84
C PRO A 287 6.13 14.80 10.16
N ILE A 288 6.19 13.51 10.51
CA ILE A 288 4.99 12.71 10.83
C ILE A 288 4.29 13.29 12.06
N LEU A 289 5.03 13.55 13.14
CA LEU A 289 4.48 14.14 14.37
C LEU A 289 3.80 15.49 14.09
N LEU A 290 4.48 16.38 13.38
CA LEU A 290 3.97 17.72 13.08
C LEU A 290 2.74 17.68 12.18
N VAL A 291 2.70 16.78 11.19
CA VAL A 291 1.51 16.57 10.35
C VAL A 291 0.33 16.02 11.16
N LEU A 292 0.56 15.06 12.06
CA LEU A 292 -0.48 14.55 12.97
C LEU A 292 -1.04 15.67 13.87
N LEU A 293 -0.18 16.55 14.38
CA LEU A 293 -0.60 17.72 15.15
C LEU A 293 -1.42 18.71 14.29
N LEU A 294 -1.01 18.93 13.04
CA LEU A 294 -1.75 19.77 12.07
C LEU A 294 -3.13 19.18 11.70
N MET A 295 -3.33 17.87 11.88
CA MET A 295 -4.64 17.23 11.68
C MET A 295 -5.61 17.45 12.86
N ILE A 296 -5.14 17.85 14.05
CA ILE A 296 -5.98 18.03 15.24
C ILE A 296 -7.16 18.99 14.98
N PRO A 297 -7.00 20.19 14.40
CA PRO A 297 -8.13 21.10 14.19
C PRO A 297 -9.21 20.53 13.27
N LEU A 298 -8.82 19.76 12.25
CA LEU A 298 -9.72 19.03 11.37
C LEU A 298 -10.51 17.97 12.15
N LEU A 299 -9.80 17.05 12.82
CA LEU A 299 -10.40 15.92 13.52
C LEU A 299 -11.29 16.42 14.66
N TRP A 300 -10.83 17.46 15.38
CA TRP A 300 -11.63 18.16 16.36
C TRP A 300 -12.94 18.63 15.76
N ALA A 301 -12.94 19.34 14.62
CA ALA A 301 -14.16 19.81 13.98
C ALA A 301 -15.12 18.65 13.63
N LEU A 302 -14.59 17.49 13.21
CA LEU A 302 -15.39 16.30 12.88
C LEU A 302 -16.04 15.65 14.12
N THR A 303 -15.35 15.62 15.27
CA THR A 303 -15.94 15.08 16.52
C THR A 303 -17.21 15.83 16.95
N GLY A 304 -17.31 17.11 16.60
CA GLY A 304 -18.49 17.94 16.90
C GLY A 304 -19.73 17.60 16.09
N LYS A 305 -19.56 16.93 14.95
CA LYS A 305 -20.65 16.59 14.03
C LYS A 305 -21.36 15.28 14.40
N VAL A 306 -20.80 14.51 15.32
CA VAL A 306 -21.37 13.25 15.77
C VAL A 306 -21.89 13.33 17.20
N LYS A 307 -22.95 12.58 17.49
CA LYS A 307 -23.50 12.41 18.85
C LYS A 307 -22.79 11.31 19.66
N PHE A 308 -21.77 10.67 19.09
CA PHE A 308 -21.01 9.61 19.74
C PHE A 308 -20.29 10.13 20.99
N THR A 309 -20.26 9.33 22.06
CA THR A 309 -19.77 9.72 23.39
C THR A 309 -18.32 9.36 23.65
N PHE A 310 -17.70 8.56 22.76
CA PHE A 310 -16.30 8.15 22.84
C PHE A 310 -15.89 7.48 24.17
N PRO A 311 -16.59 6.42 24.62
CA PRO A 311 -16.26 5.76 25.88
C PRO A 311 -14.93 4.98 25.82
N LEU A 312 -14.20 4.92 26.92
CA LEU A 312 -13.02 4.05 27.09
C LEU A 312 -11.93 4.25 26.00
N PRO A 313 -11.37 5.47 25.84
CA PRO A 313 -10.39 5.75 24.80
C PRO A 313 -9.14 4.86 24.87
N LEU A 314 -8.69 4.48 26.07
CA LEU A 314 -7.57 3.54 26.25
C LEU A 314 -7.87 2.15 25.69
N VAL A 315 -9.07 1.62 25.92
CA VAL A 315 -9.48 0.31 25.38
C VAL A 315 -9.54 0.37 23.85
N PHE A 316 -10.02 1.49 23.29
CA PHE A 316 -10.01 1.71 21.85
C PHE A 316 -8.57 1.75 21.28
N SER A 317 -7.63 2.40 21.98
CA SER A 317 -6.22 2.41 21.58
C SER A 317 -5.57 1.03 21.65
N VAL A 318 -5.80 0.26 22.71
CA VAL A 318 -5.32 -1.14 22.81
C VAL A 318 -5.90 -1.97 21.67
N PHE A 319 -7.20 -1.86 21.42
CA PHE A 319 -7.86 -2.60 20.34
C PHE A 319 -7.29 -2.29 18.95
N THR A 320 -7.13 -1.00 18.63
CA THR A 320 -6.57 -0.57 17.34
C THR A 320 -5.08 -0.89 17.21
N PHE A 321 -4.33 -0.88 18.31
CA PHE A 321 -2.94 -1.36 18.35
C PHE A 321 -2.86 -2.88 18.10
N LEU A 322 -3.78 -3.68 18.66
CA LEU A 322 -3.82 -5.11 18.37
C LEU A 322 -4.21 -5.41 16.92
N LEU A 323 -5.09 -4.61 16.30
CA LEU A 323 -5.34 -4.68 14.86
C LEU A 323 -4.09 -4.33 14.04
N PHE A 324 -3.35 -3.29 14.46
CA PHE A 324 -2.09 -2.92 13.84
C PHE A 324 -1.08 -4.07 13.92
N ALA A 325 -0.92 -4.68 15.11
CA ALA A 325 -0.02 -5.78 15.36
C ALA A 325 -0.39 -7.06 14.60
N ALA A 326 -1.68 -7.37 14.46
CA ALA A 326 -2.14 -8.58 13.77
C ALA A 326 -1.61 -8.69 12.33
N GLN A 327 -1.30 -7.57 11.68
CA GLN A 327 -0.71 -7.52 10.34
C GLN A 327 0.65 -8.21 10.24
N ASN A 328 1.44 -8.22 11.31
CA ASN A 328 2.77 -8.83 11.34
C ASN A 328 2.70 -10.37 11.48
N ALA A 329 1.59 -10.90 12.00
CA ALA A 329 1.47 -12.30 12.41
C ALA A 329 1.68 -13.34 11.29
N PRO A 330 1.14 -13.15 10.06
CA PRO A 330 1.34 -14.13 9.00
C PRO A 330 2.80 -14.34 8.64
N HIS A 331 3.59 -13.26 8.58
CA HIS A 331 5.00 -13.35 8.20
C HIS A 331 5.86 -13.90 9.34
N PHE A 332 5.61 -13.47 10.58
CA PHE A 332 6.27 -14.06 11.74
C PHE A 332 5.99 -15.55 11.86
N TYR A 333 4.74 -15.97 11.66
CA TYR A 333 4.39 -17.39 11.68
C TYR A 333 5.19 -18.18 10.63
N ALA A 334 5.23 -17.70 9.39
CA ALA A 334 5.88 -18.40 8.30
C ALA A 334 7.41 -18.40 8.38
N LEU A 335 8.03 -17.28 8.76
CA LEU A 335 9.48 -17.06 8.60
C LEU A 335 10.20 -16.59 9.87
N GLY A 336 9.50 -16.34 10.97
CA GLY A 336 10.10 -15.93 12.24
C GLY A 336 10.59 -14.47 12.28
N GLU A 337 10.31 -13.68 11.24
CA GLU A 337 10.78 -12.30 11.08
C GLU A 337 9.67 -11.33 10.59
N ALA A 338 9.93 -10.03 10.69
CA ALA A 338 8.96 -8.93 10.44
C ALA A 338 8.52 -8.77 8.97
N GLY A 339 9.23 -9.41 8.05
CA GLY A 339 8.96 -9.41 6.62
C GLY A 339 9.73 -8.38 5.82
N PRO A 340 9.75 -8.55 4.48
CA PRO A 340 10.51 -7.70 3.58
C PRO A 340 9.94 -6.29 3.53
N GLU A 341 10.74 -5.32 3.06
CA GLU A 341 10.38 -3.90 3.04
C GLU A 341 9.02 -3.59 2.38
N ARG A 342 8.68 -4.25 1.26
CA ARG A 342 7.35 -4.16 0.63
C ARG A 342 6.17 -4.50 1.55
N LEU A 343 6.35 -5.47 2.44
CA LEU A 343 5.35 -5.79 3.47
C LEU A 343 5.31 -4.68 4.51
N ARG A 344 6.49 -4.21 4.96
CA ARG A 344 6.60 -3.09 5.91
C ARG A 344 5.91 -1.83 5.39
N SER A 345 5.94 -1.56 4.08
CA SER A 345 5.25 -0.43 3.44
C SER A 345 3.74 -0.40 3.73
N ILE A 346 3.04 -1.53 3.62
CA ILE A 346 1.59 -1.55 3.86
C ILE A 346 1.25 -1.50 5.35
N VAL A 347 2.14 -2.01 6.22
CA VAL A 347 2.03 -1.82 7.68
C VAL A 347 2.18 -0.32 8.00
N PHE A 348 3.15 0.36 7.40
CA PHE A 348 3.34 1.80 7.50
C PHE A 348 2.11 2.60 7.00
N TYR A 349 1.46 2.16 5.93
CA TYR A 349 0.22 2.80 5.46
C TYR A 349 -0.94 2.63 6.45
N SER A 350 -1.08 1.43 7.04
CA SER A 350 -2.09 1.16 8.06
C SER A 350 -1.87 1.99 9.32
N PHE A 351 -0.62 2.23 9.69
CA PHE A 351 -0.26 3.07 10.84
C PHE A 351 -0.95 4.45 10.75
N PHE A 352 -0.89 5.13 9.60
CA PHE A 352 -1.51 6.46 9.45
C PHE A 352 -3.02 6.46 9.63
N TRP A 353 -3.73 5.44 9.16
CA TRP A 353 -5.17 5.31 9.39
C TRP A 353 -5.50 5.06 10.86
N LEU A 354 -4.75 4.15 11.50
CA LEU A 354 -4.98 3.74 12.88
C LEU A 354 -4.60 4.82 13.89
N VAL A 355 -3.50 5.56 13.69
CA VAL A 355 -3.16 6.71 14.54
C VAL A 355 -4.16 7.85 14.35
N THR A 356 -4.63 8.09 13.12
CA THR A 356 -5.62 9.14 12.83
C THR A 356 -6.97 8.85 13.48
N VAL A 357 -7.45 7.59 13.44
CA VAL A 357 -8.71 7.23 14.12
C VAL A 357 -8.56 7.29 15.64
N ASN A 358 -7.40 6.92 16.19
CA ASN A 358 -7.09 7.11 17.61
C ASN A 358 -7.14 8.57 18.01
N LEU A 359 -6.46 9.43 17.24
CA LEU A 359 -6.45 10.87 17.48
C LEU A 359 -7.88 11.44 17.46
N TRP A 360 -8.69 11.07 16.46
CA TRP A 360 -10.10 11.44 16.41
C TRP A 360 -10.89 10.96 17.65
N TYR A 361 -10.65 9.72 18.09
CA TYR A 361 -11.33 9.14 19.24
C TYR A 361 -10.99 9.87 20.54
N TRP A 362 -9.70 10.09 20.79
CA TRP A 362 -9.20 10.82 21.96
C TRP A 362 -9.71 12.26 21.98
N LEU A 363 -9.69 12.96 20.85
CA LEU A 363 -10.25 14.30 20.74
C LEU A 363 -11.76 14.31 21.03
N GLY A 364 -12.49 13.29 20.58
CA GLY A 364 -13.90 13.11 20.88
C GLY A 364 -14.15 12.88 22.38
N TRP A 365 -13.35 12.04 23.02
CA TRP A 365 -13.41 11.81 24.46
C TRP A 365 -13.09 13.09 25.25
N VAL A 366 -12.03 13.81 24.89
CA VAL A 366 -11.70 15.11 25.50
C VAL A 366 -12.88 16.09 25.37
N ARG A 367 -13.51 16.17 24.19
CA ARG A 367 -14.68 17.02 23.95
C ARG A 367 -15.85 16.69 24.86
N ARG A 368 -16.15 15.41 25.08
CA ARG A 368 -17.38 14.95 25.72
C ARG A 368 -17.23 14.69 27.22
N ALA A 369 -16.07 14.24 27.67
CA ALA A 369 -15.82 13.81 29.04
C ALA A 369 -14.97 14.80 29.84
N VAL A 370 -14.07 15.55 29.20
CA VAL A 370 -13.10 16.42 29.88
C VAL A 370 -13.54 17.88 29.83
N LEU A 371 -13.80 18.43 28.64
CA LEU A 371 -14.12 19.86 28.48
C LEU A 371 -15.32 20.37 29.30
N PRO A 372 -16.45 19.65 29.43
CA PRO A 372 -17.58 20.12 30.23
C PRO A 372 -17.27 20.29 31.72
N ARG A 373 -16.16 19.72 32.19
CA ARG A 373 -15.69 19.80 33.59
C ARG A 373 -14.64 20.88 33.82
N LEU A 374 -14.16 21.52 32.75
CA LEU A 374 -13.13 22.55 32.80
C LEU A 374 -13.75 23.94 32.67
N ALA A 375 -13.49 24.83 33.63
CA ALA A 375 -13.81 26.24 33.48
C ALA A 375 -13.05 26.82 32.26
N SER A 376 -13.76 27.49 31.36
CA SER A 376 -13.20 28.10 30.13
C SER A 376 -12.64 27.13 29.05
N GLY A 377 -13.08 25.87 29.01
CA GLY A 377 -12.63 24.88 28.02
C GLY A 377 -12.74 25.32 26.54
N GLU A 378 -13.69 26.19 26.21
CA GLU A 378 -13.85 26.76 24.86
C GLU A 378 -12.69 27.66 24.42
N LYS A 379 -12.03 28.36 25.36
CA LYS A 379 -10.89 29.25 25.07
C LYS A 379 -9.63 28.46 24.70
N LEU A 380 -9.47 27.24 25.20
CA LEU A 380 -8.33 26.36 24.90
C LEU A 380 -8.29 25.96 23.41
N LEU A 381 -9.45 25.79 22.80
CA LEU A 381 -9.60 25.38 21.39
C LEU A 381 -9.39 26.52 20.39
N ALA A 382 -9.79 27.74 20.76
CA ALA A 382 -9.47 28.93 19.99
C ALA A 382 -7.95 29.14 19.91
N ARG A 383 -7.22 28.78 20.98
CA ARG A 383 -5.74 28.80 21.02
C ARG A 383 -5.11 27.68 20.19
N ALA A 384 -5.74 26.52 20.03
CA ALA A 384 -5.23 25.44 19.19
C ALA A 384 -5.08 25.86 17.71
N TRP A 385 -5.99 26.68 17.18
CA TRP A 385 -5.84 27.27 15.85
C TRP A 385 -4.70 28.28 15.75
N ALA A 386 -4.34 28.94 16.85
CA ALA A 386 -3.20 29.85 16.91
C ALA A 386 -1.85 29.11 16.85
N ALA A 387 -1.82 27.80 17.15
CA ALA A 387 -0.62 26.97 17.01
C ALA A 387 -0.35 26.54 15.55
N VAL A 388 -1.33 26.59 14.65
CA VAL A 388 -1.17 26.12 13.26
C VAL A 388 -0.04 26.84 12.51
N PRO A 389 0.08 28.18 12.52
CA PRO A 389 1.21 28.86 11.87
C PRO A 389 2.56 28.44 12.45
N VAL A 390 2.65 28.26 13.77
CA VAL A 390 3.86 27.80 14.44
C VAL A 390 4.23 26.38 14.00
N LEU A 391 3.26 25.47 13.95
CA LEU A 391 3.46 24.11 13.48
C LEU A 391 3.88 24.05 12.01
N LEU A 392 3.34 24.92 11.15
CA LEU A 392 3.76 25.03 9.75
C LEU A 392 5.20 25.55 9.62
N VAL A 393 5.57 26.56 10.41
CA VAL A 393 6.95 27.06 10.46
C VAL A 393 7.90 25.98 10.97
N LEU A 394 7.52 25.24 12.02
CA LEU A 394 8.31 24.12 12.53
C LEU A 394 8.43 22.99 11.50
N LEU A 395 7.36 22.68 10.77
CA LEU A 395 7.38 21.67 9.71
C LEU A 395 8.33 22.10 8.59
N ALA A 396 8.24 23.34 8.13
CA ALA A 396 9.14 23.89 7.12
C ALA A 396 10.61 23.90 7.62
N PHE A 397 10.82 24.40 8.83
CA PHE A 397 12.15 24.45 9.46
C PHE A 397 12.76 23.06 9.60
N THR A 398 12.04 22.10 10.18
CA THR A 398 12.54 20.73 10.35
C THR A 398 12.76 20.03 9.01
N THR A 399 11.89 20.26 8.03
CA THR A 399 12.05 19.71 6.67
C THR A 399 13.34 20.19 6.01
N VAL A 400 13.66 21.47 6.15
CA VAL A 400 14.89 22.07 5.61
C VAL A 400 16.11 21.68 6.43
N TYR A 401 16.06 21.86 7.76
CA TYR A 401 17.20 21.65 8.66
C TYR A 401 17.68 20.20 8.69
N TYR A 402 16.75 19.24 8.67
CA TYR A 402 17.07 17.80 8.66
C TYR A 402 17.06 17.18 7.26
N HIS A 403 16.98 18.00 6.20
CA HIS A 403 17.01 17.51 4.81
C HIS A 403 15.95 16.43 4.51
N TYR A 404 14.78 16.51 5.13
CA TYR A 404 13.72 15.51 4.94
C TYR A 404 13.19 15.48 3.50
N TYR A 405 13.29 16.59 2.76
CA TYR A 405 12.97 16.56 1.33
C TYR A 405 13.94 15.67 0.56
N ASP A 406 15.24 15.79 0.81
CA ASP A 406 16.28 15.00 0.13
C ASP A 406 16.16 13.51 0.46
N MET A 407 15.67 13.18 1.66
CA MET A 407 15.36 11.80 2.07
C MET A 407 14.01 11.29 1.57
N SER A 408 13.12 12.19 1.13
CA SER A 408 11.79 11.80 0.66
C SER A 408 11.85 11.09 -0.69
N THR A 409 10.85 10.28 -1.01
CA THR A 409 10.76 9.63 -2.31
C THR A 409 10.81 10.65 -3.46
N ALA A 410 10.12 11.79 -3.35
CA ALA A 410 10.17 12.83 -4.38
C ALA A 410 11.55 13.48 -4.51
N GLY A 411 12.25 13.75 -3.41
CA GLY A 411 13.60 14.34 -3.46
C GLY A 411 14.62 13.39 -4.04
N ARG A 412 14.62 12.12 -3.61
CA ARG A 412 15.51 11.06 -4.12
C ARG A 412 15.28 10.82 -5.61
N THR A 413 14.02 10.74 -6.04
CA THR A 413 13.67 10.57 -7.46
C THR A 413 14.04 11.80 -8.29
N ALA A 414 13.86 13.01 -7.77
CA ALA A 414 14.29 14.24 -8.44
C ALA A 414 15.81 14.32 -8.58
N ALA A 415 16.57 13.91 -7.57
CA ALA A 415 18.04 13.87 -7.64
C ALA A 415 18.53 12.89 -8.72
N ALA A 416 17.97 11.67 -8.76
CA ALA A 416 18.32 10.66 -9.77
C ALA A 416 17.92 11.07 -11.21
N LEU A 417 16.90 11.92 -11.35
CA LEU A 417 16.54 12.50 -12.64
C LEU A 417 17.48 13.63 -13.07
N ALA A 418 18.03 14.38 -12.11
CA ALA A 418 18.83 15.58 -12.39
C ALA A 418 20.28 15.28 -12.79
N ASP A 419 20.84 14.15 -12.32
CA ASP A 419 22.24 13.77 -12.54
C ASP A 419 22.46 12.85 -13.77
N GLY A 420 21.38 12.45 -14.45
CA GLY A 420 21.42 11.56 -15.62
C GLY A 420 21.53 10.06 -15.30
N SER A 421 21.59 9.68 -14.01
CA SER A 421 21.71 8.29 -13.58
C SER A 421 20.57 7.40 -14.11
N ALA A 422 19.34 7.90 -14.06
CA ALA A 422 18.16 7.16 -14.52
C ALA A 422 18.21 6.84 -16.02
N GLU A 423 18.62 7.82 -16.84
CA GLU A 423 18.77 7.65 -18.29
C GLU A 423 19.90 6.68 -18.63
N TYR A 424 21.04 6.80 -17.93
CA TYR A 424 22.17 5.88 -18.09
C TYR A 424 21.81 4.43 -17.77
N TYR A 425 21.10 4.18 -16.66
CA TYR A 425 20.59 2.86 -16.29
C TYR A 425 19.64 2.29 -17.35
N TRP A 426 18.68 3.11 -17.81
CA TRP A 426 17.70 2.68 -18.80
C TRP A 426 18.36 2.35 -20.15
N GLN A 427 19.35 3.14 -20.58
CA GLN A 427 20.06 2.90 -21.83
C GLN A 427 20.80 1.55 -21.79
N GLN A 428 21.49 1.23 -20.69
CA GLN A 428 22.15 -0.08 -20.53
C GLN A 428 21.15 -1.25 -20.64
N GLN A 429 19.95 -1.11 -20.08
CA GLN A 429 18.92 -2.13 -20.19
C GLN A 429 18.37 -2.25 -21.62
N ALA A 430 18.13 -1.12 -22.29
CA ALA A 430 17.69 -1.09 -23.66
C ALA A 430 18.73 -1.69 -24.62
N ASP A 431 20.03 -1.44 -24.38
CA ASP A 431 21.15 -1.95 -25.19
C ASP A 431 21.31 -3.48 -25.08
N ARG A 432 20.84 -4.09 -23.99
CA ARG A 432 20.81 -5.56 -23.83
C ARG A 432 19.71 -6.21 -24.68
N LEU A 433 18.64 -5.47 -25.00
CA LEU A 433 17.43 -6.04 -25.62
C LEU A 433 17.67 -6.63 -27.02
N PRO A 434 18.42 -6.00 -27.95
CA PRO A 434 18.67 -6.58 -29.27
C PRO A 434 19.29 -7.98 -29.21
N LEU A 435 20.24 -8.23 -28.29
CA LEU A 435 20.83 -9.57 -28.11
C LEU A 435 19.83 -10.58 -27.54
N LEU A 436 18.99 -10.12 -26.61
CA LEU A 436 17.92 -10.95 -26.04
C LEU A 436 16.81 -11.25 -27.05
N GLU A 437 16.55 -10.39 -28.03
CA GLU A 437 15.51 -10.60 -29.04
C GLU A 437 16.02 -11.28 -30.32
N ASP A 438 17.33 -11.33 -30.57
CA ASP A 438 17.91 -11.96 -31.76
C ASP A 438 17.75 -13.50 -31.74
N PRO A 439 16.93 -14.11 -32.62
CA PRO A 439 16.72 -15.56 -32.62
C PRO A 439 17.96 -16.37 -33.01
N THR A 440 18.98 -15.75 -33.60
CA THR A 440 20.23 -16.42 -34.00
C THR A 440 21.22 -16.56 -32.84
N VAL A 441 21.05 -15.79 -31.76
CA VAL A 441 21.89 -15.84 -30.57
C VAL A 441 21.18 -16.67 -29.50
N THR A 442 21.67 -17.89 -29.25
CA THR A 442 21.08 -18.81 -28.26
C THR A 442 21.73 -18.74 -26.88
N ASP A 443 23.01 -18.40 -26.83
CA ASP A 443 23.80 -18.26 -25.61
C ASP A 443 24.23 -16.80 -25.46
N VAL A 444 23.49 -16.07 -24.63
CA VAL A 444 23.63 -14.61 -24.50
C VAL A 444 24.60 -14.30 -23.36
N VAL A 445 25.62 -13.50 -23.66
CA VAL A 445 26.53 -12.90 -22.67
C VAL A 445 26.32 -11.39 -22.72
N LEU A 446 26.00 -10.80 -21.58
CA LEU A 446 25.76 -9.37 -21.42
C LEU A 446 26.83 -8.75 -20.54
N GLU A 447 27.16 -7.48 -20.76
CA GLU A 447 28.00 -6.74 -19.79
C GLU A 447 27.21 -6.48 -18.51
N PRO A 448 27.81 -6.63 -17.30
CA PRO A 448 27.19 -6.25 -16.03
C PRO A 448 26.67 -4.82 -16.04
N LEU A 449 25.54 -4.57 -15.36
CA LEU A 449 25.05 -3.21 -15.21
C LEU A 449 25.97 -2.41 -14.31
N ASP A 450 26.38 -1.23 -14.77
CA ASP A 450 26.94 -0.19 -13.92
C ASP A 450 25.78 0.64 -13.36
N VAL A 451 25.37 0.35 -12.12
CA VAL A 451 24.20 0.97 -11.48
C VAL A 451 24.64 2.04 -10.48
N PRO A 452 24.32 3.32 -10.72
CA PRO A 452 24.53 4.37 -9.74
C PRO A 452 23.86 4.07 -8.39
N ALA A 453 24.58 4.31 -7.29
CA ALA A 453 24.12 3.95 -5.94
C ALA A 453 22.78 4.60 -5.54
N ASN A 454 22.48 5.78 -6.07
CA ASN A 454 21.20 6.46 -5.85
C ASN A 454 19.99 5.73 -6.48
N LEU A 455 20.20 4.85 -7.45
CA LEU A 455 19.17 4.01 -8.07
C LEU A 455 18.99 2.66 -7.40
N ASP A 456 19.95 2.18 -6.59
CA ASP A 456 19.86 0.89 -5.90
C ASP A 456 18.59 0.79 -5.03
N GLU A 457 18.27 1.88 -4.36
CA GLU A 457 17.12 1.97 -3.48
C GLU A 457 15.85 2.52 -4.18
N LEU A 458 15.90 2.76 -5.50
CA LEU A 458 14.77 3.30 -6.29
C LEU A 458 14.30 2.36 -7.42
N LEU A 459 15.20 1.87 -8.28
CA LEU A 459 14.82 1.09 -9.47
C LEU A 459 15.47 -0.30 -9.53
N PHE A 460 16.60 -0.53 -8.88
CA PHE A 460 17.42 -1.71 -9.14
C PHE A 460 17.16 -2.87 -8.17
N ASN A 461 16.64 -4.00 -8.68
CA ASN A 461 16.35 -5.22 -7.89
C ASN A 461 17.42 -6.32 -8.05
N GLY A 462 18.62 -5.94 -8.47
CA GLY A 462 19.71 -6.87 -8.77
C GLY A 462 19.83 -7.21 -10.25
N ASP A 463 21.06 -7.52 -10.66
CA ASP A 463 21.38 -7.95 -12.02
C ASP A 463 21.48 -9.48 -12.11
N LEU A 464 21.53 -9.96 -13.36
CA LEU A 464 21.91 -11.31 -13.76
C LEU A 464 23.27 -11.70 -13.17
N LYS A 465 23.55 -13.01 -13.15
CA LYS A 465 24.78 -13.58 -12.57
C LYS A 465 25.66 -14.22 -13.62
N GLU A 466 26.93 -14.45 -13.28
CA GLU A 466 27.88 -15.16 -14.14
C GLU A 466 27.45 -16.62 -14.37
N ASP A 467 26.91 -17.26 -13.34
CA ASP A 467 26.38 -18.62 -13.42
C ASP A 467 24.98 -18.63 -14.06
N PRO A 468 24.82 -19.17 -15.28
CA PRO A 468 23.53 -19.24 -15.96
C PRO A 468 22.53 -20.18 -15.27
N ALA A 469 22.97 -21.03 -14.33
CA ALA A 469 22.09 -21.93 -13.58
C ALA A 469 21.30 -21.20 -12.48
N ILE A 470 21.65 -19.95 -12.16
CA ILE A 470 20.92 -19.15 -11.17
C ILE A 470 19.52 -18.82 -11.71
N TRP A 471 18.51 -18.94 -10.85
CA TRP A 471 17.10 -18.85 -11.25
C TRP A 471 16.73 -17.54 -11.97
N VAL A 472 17.36 -16.41 -11.63
CA VAL A 472 17.13 -15.11 -12.29
C VAL A 472 17.55 -15.17 -13.76
N ASN A 473 18.69 -15.79 -14.03
CA ASN A 473 19.20 -16.01 -15.38
C ASN A 473 18.29 -16.95 -16.17
N GLN A 474 17.86 -18.05 -15.54
CA GLN A 474 16.91 -18.99 -16.15
C GLN A 474 15.58 -18.32 -16.47
N ALA A 475 15.08 -17.43 -15.61
CA ALA A 475 13.84 -16.69 -15.85
C ALA A 475 13.93 -15.83 -17.11
N VAL A 476 15.02 -15.06 -17.27
CA VAL A 476 15.25 -14.23 -18.46
C VAL A 476 15.47 -15.11 -19.69
N ALA A 477 16.28 -16.17 -19.59
CA ALA A 477 16.53 -17.10 -20.69
C ALA A 477 15.24 -17.75 -21.20
N ASN A 478 14.39 -18.23 -20.29
CA ASN A 478 13.11 -18.84 -20.62
C ASN A 478 12.16 -17.83 -21.28
N PHE A 479 12.12 -16.59 -20.79
CA PHE A 479 11.25 -15.53 -21.33
C PHE A 479 11.61 -15.16 -22.77
N TYR A 480 12.91 -15.08 -23.09
CA TYR A 480 13.42 -14.73 -24.42
C TYR A 480 13.80 -15.94 -25.29
N HIS A 481 13.40 -17.16 -24.90
CA HIS A 481 13.68 -18.42 -25.62
C HIS A 481 15.18 -18.68 -25.89
N LYS A 482 16.04 -18.34 -24.93
CA LYS A 482 17.48 -18.58 -24.97
C LYS A 482 17.85 -19.90 -24.30
N THR A 483 18.99 -20.46 -24.71
CA THR A 483 19.59 -21.63 -24.03
C THR A 483 20.25 -21.19 -22.73
N THR A 484 21.05 -20.13 -22.78
CA THR A 484 21.63 -19.50 -21.59
C THR A 484 21.63 -17.98 -21.71
N VAL A 485 21.53 -17.30 -20.57
CA VAL A 485 21.76 -15.87 -20.43
C VAL A 485 22.65 -15.67 -19.21
N ARG A 486 23.72 -14.90 -19.32
CA ARG A 486 24.61 -14.57 -18.19
C ARG A 486 25.32 -13.25 -18.40
N ILE A 487 25.89 -12.72 -17.33
CA ILE A 487 26.82 -11.59 -17.43
C ILE A 487 28.26 -12.07 -17.66
N SER A 488 29.10 -11.22 -18.27
CA SER A 488 30.54 -11.42 -18.31
C SER A 488 31.14 -11.39 -16.88
N PRO A 489 32.27 -12.11 -16.66
CA PRO A 489 32.97 -12.13 -15.38
C PRO A 489 33.56 -10.78 -14.96
#